data_AF-A0A2N2CC29-F1
#
_entry.id   AF-A0A2N2CC29-F1
#
_cell.length_a   1.000
_cell.length_b   1.000
_cell.length_c   1.000
_cell.angle_alpha   90.00
_cell.angle_beta   90.00
_cell.angle_gamma   90.00
#
_symmetry.space_group_name_H-M   'P 1'
#
loop_
_entity.id
_entity.type
_entity.pdbx_description
1 polymer ?
#
loop_
_entity_poly.entity_id
_entity_poly.type
_entity_poly.pdbx_seq_one_letter_code
_entity_poly.pdbx_strand_id
1 'polypeptide(L)'
;MEEINYDQLHKYLHEAELLIKDMNFSAAKELLVKSLLINDRSPQVHNLFGVIYEYQGNKEMAMRHYRAANVFDGTFKPAIENMIRCSDNNCHGQKHPNFGADELSFEERRQQMQNGEYHG
;
A
#
# COMPACT_ATOMS: atom_id res chain seq x y z
N MET A 1 -17.64 14.73 10.90
CA MET A 1 -16.73 13.91 10.08
C MET A 1 -15.82 13.22 11.07
N GLU A 2 -15.81 11.89 11.09
CA GLU A 2 -14.86 11.16 11.94
C GLU A 2 -13.45 11.48 11.45
N GLU A 3 -12.60 11.89 12.37
CA GLU A 3 -11.20 12.17 12.11
C GLU A 3 -10.51 10.84 11.81
N ILE A 4 -9.92 10.70 10.62
CA ILE A 4 -9.19 9.47 10.26
C ILE A 4 -7.97 9.37 11.17
N ASN A 5 -7.86 8.26 11.89
CA ASN A 5 -6.72 8.00 12.77
C ASN A 5 -5.52 7.48 11.97
N TYR A 6 -4.76 8.41 11.38
CA TYR A 6 -3.59 8.09 10.55
C TYR A 6 -2.46 7.42 11.32
N ASP A 7 -2.26 7.75 12.60
CA ASP A 7 -1.23 7.10 13.43
C ASP A 7 -1.50 5.60 13.57
N GLN A 8 -2.76 5.25 13.85
CA GLN A 8 -3.17 3.86 13.97
C GLN A 8 -3.15 3.13 12.61
N LEU A 9 -3.51 3.84 11.53
CA LEU A 9 -3.42 3.33 10.16
C LEU A 9 -1.96 2.98 9.79
N HIS A 10 -1.04 3.93 9.97
CA HIS A 10 0.38 3.74 9.66
C HIS A 10 1.00 2.62 10.49
N LYS A 11 0.62 2.52 11.78
CA LYS A 11 1.05 1.40 12.63
C LYS A 11 0.63 0.05 12.05
N TYR A 12 -0.64 -0.10 11.66
CA TYR A 12 -1.12 -1.35 11.07
C TYR A 12 -0.48 -1.64 9.71
N LEU A 13 -0.25 -0.62 8.88
CA LEU A 13 0.45 -0.76 7.60
C LEU A 13 1.89 -1.25 7.78
N HIS A 14 2.61 -0.67 8.74
CA HIS A 14 3.99 -1.05 9.05
C HIS A 14 4.07 -2.49 9.59
N GLU A 15 3.22 -2.85 10.55
CA GLU A 15 3.14 -4.22 11.07
C GLU A 15 2.75 -5.22 9.97
N ALA A 16 1.80 -4.86 9.10
CA ALA A 16 1.41 -5.71 7.97
C ALA A 16 2.59 -5.92 7.01
N GLU A 17 3.35 -4.89 6.69
CA GLU A 17 4.53 -4.99 5.84
C GLU A 17 5.57 -5.98 6.40
N LEU A 18 5.89 -5.87 7.70
CA LEU A 18 6.80 -6.79 8.38
C LEU A 18 6.31 -8.24 8.27
N LEU A 19 5.01 -8.47 8.48
CA LEU A 19 4.40 -9.79 8.33
C LEU A 19 4.45 -10.32 6.89
N ILE A 20 4.31 -9.45 5.88
CA ILE A 20 4.44 -9.85 4.48
C ILE A 20 5.89 -10.25 4.17
N LYS A 21 6.88 -9.51 4.69
CA LYS A 21 8.31 -9.84 4.57
C LYS A 21 8.63 -11.18 5.25
N ASP A 22 7.97 -11.49 6.35
CA ASP A 22 8.04 -12.77 7.05
C ASP A 22 7.18 -13.88 6.40
N MET A 23 6.56 -13.63 5.24
CA MET A 23 5.67 -14.55 4.52
C MET A 23 4.42 -14.96 5.32
N ASN A 24 4.09 -14.24 6.40
CA ASN A 24 2.88 -14.45 7.20
C ASN A 24 1.69 -13.67 6.63
N PHE A 25 1.22 -14.14 5.47
CA PHE A 25 0.16 -13.46 4.73
C PHE A 25 -1.20 -13.45 5.44
N SER A 26 -1.47 -14.43 6.32
CA SER A 26 -2.75 -14.48 7.04
C SER A 26 -2.87 -13.32 8.02
N ALA A 27 -1.87 -13.17 8.89
CA ALA A 27 -1.85 -12.09 9.87
C ALA A 27 -1.73 -10.72 9.18
N ALA A 28 -0.95 -10.62 8.09
CA ALA A 28 -0.88 -9.38 7.30
C ALA A 28 -2.27 -8.97 6.77
N LYS A 29 -3.04 -9.91 6.19
CA LYS A 29 -4.39 -9.60 5.69
C LYS A 29 -5.33 -9.14 6.80
N GLU A 30 -5.25 -9.73 8.00
CA GLU A 30 -6.06 -9.29 9.15
C GLU A 30 -5.78 -7.84 9.54
N LEU A 31 -4.49 -7.45 9.57
CA LEU A 31 -4.12 -6.05 9.83
C LEU A 31 -4.59 -5.12 8.71
N LEU A 32 -4.44 -5.53 7.45
CA LEU A 32 -4.93 -4.73 6.32
C LEU A 32 -6.45 -4.54 6.34
N VAL A 33 -7.21 -5.54 6.79
CA VAL A 33 -8.66 -5.40 7.00
C VAL A 33 -8.95 -4.37 8.09
N LYS A 34 -8.19 -4.38 9.20
CA LYS A 34 -8.32 -3.33 10.24
C LYS A 34 -7.97 -1.95 9.69
N SER A 35 -6.96 -1.85 8.83
CA SER A 35 -6.62 -0.59 8.15
C SER A 35 -7.75 -0.08 7.25
N LEU A 36 -8.46 -0.96 6.54
CA LEU A 36 -9.64 -0.56 5.74
C LEU A 36 -10.79 -0.01 6.59
N LEU A 37 -10.92 -0.46 7.84
CA LEU A 37 -11.92 0.10 8.76
C LEU A 37 -11.60 1.53 9.18
N ILE A 38 -10.32 1.92 9.12
CA ILE A 38 -9.87 3.30 9.40
C ILE A 38 -9.99 4.15 8.14
N ASN A 39 -9.48 3.64 7.01
CA ASN A 39 -9.57 4.29 5.72
C ASN A 39 -9.74 3.25 4.61
N ASP A 40 -10.97 3.15 4.09
CA ASP A 40 -11.35 2.23 3.02
C ASP A 40 -10.80 2.63 1.65
N ARG A 41 -10.28 3.86 1.53
CA ARG A 41 -9.70 4.43 0.30
C ARG A 41 -8.18 4.58 0.38
N SER A 42 -7.53 3.96 1.37
CA SER A 42 -6.07 4.02 1.49
C SER A 42 -5.38 3.31 0.32
N PRO A 43 -4.59 4.03 -0.51
CA PRO A 43 -3.84 3.41 -1.59
C PRO A 43 -2.76 2.44 -1.04
N GLN A 44 -2.20 2.71 0.15
CA GLN A 44 -1.21 1.84 0.79
C GLN A 44 -1.80 0.46 1.10
N VAL A 45 -3.02 0.41 1.64
CA VAL A 45 -3.68 -0.87 1.96
C VAL A 45 -3.86 -1.70 0.71
N HIS A 46 -4.36 -1.11 -0.37
CA HIS A 46 -4.55 -1.80 -1.64
C HIS A 46 -3.22 -2.22 -2.26
N ASN A 47 -2.16 -1.40 -2.16
CA ASN A 47 -0.84 -1.79 -2.61
C ASN A 47 -0.33 -3.03 -1.87
N LEU A 48 -0.40 -3.06 -0.53
CA LEU A 48 0.03 -4.21 0.27
C LEU A 48 -0.77 -5.48 0.00
N PHE A 49 -2.10 -5.38 -0.24
CA PHE A 49 -2.88 -6.51 -0.72
C PHE A 49 -2.35 -7.03 -2.06
N GLY A 50 -2.02 -6.13 -3.00
CA GLY A 50 -1.43 -6.48 -4.28
C GLY A 50 -0.11 -7.24 -4.11
N VAL A 51 0.76 -6.76 -3.23
CA VAL A 51 2.03 -7.40 -2.89
C VAL A 51 1.82 -8.81 -2.35
N ILE A 52 0.87 -9.01 -1.44
CA ILE A 52 0.55 -10.35 -0.92
C ILE A 52 0.14 -11.29 -2.05
N TYR A 53 -0.80 -10.87 -2.90
CA TYR A 53 -1.26 -11.72 -4.00
C TYR A 53 -0.16 -12.04 -5.00
N GLU A 54 0.78 -11.12 -5.19
CA GLU A 54 1.93 -11.35 -6.03
C GLU A 54 2.88 -12.39 -5.46
N TYR A 55 3.21 -12.32 -4.16
CA TYR A 55 3.98 -13.37 -3.49
C TYR A 55 3.27 -14.73 -3.51
N GLN A 56 1.94 -14.73 -3.55
CA GLN A 56 1.12 -15.94 -3.72
C GLN A 56 1.07 -16.44 -5.18
N GLY A 57 1.72 -15.76 -6.12
CA GLY A 57 1.70 -16.10 -7.54
C GLY A 57 0.41 -15.73 -8.28
N ASN A 58 -0.52 -15.03 -7.62
CA ASN A 58 -1.78 -14.59 -8.20
C ASN A 58 -1.64 -13.19 -8.82
N LYS A 59 -0.98 -13.15 -9.99
CA LYS A 59 -0.74 -11.93 -10.76
C LYS A 59 -2.03 -11.16 -11.11
N GLU A 60 -3.12 -11.87 -11.39
CA GLU A 60 -4.40 -11.22 -11.73
C GLU A 60 -4.97 -10.43 -10.54
N MET A 61 -5.02 -11.04 -9.36
CA MET A 61 -5.47 -10.36 -8.14
C MET A 61 -4.51 -9.24 -7.74
N ALA A 62 -3.20 -9.44 -7.86
CA ALA A 62 -2.21 -8.40 -7.61
C ALA A 62 -2.48 -7.15 -8.45
N MET A 63 -2.66 -7.33 -9.76
CA MET A 63 -2.96 -6.24 -10.70
C MET A 63 -4.29 -5.53 -10.39
N ARG A 64 -5.32 -6.24 -9.95
CA ARG A 64 -6.59 -5.62 -9.52
C ARG A 64 -6.38 -4.68 -8.35
N HIS A 65 -5.61 -5.11 -7.36
CA HIS A 65 -5.31 -4.32 -6.17
C HIS A 65 -4.39 -3.12 -6.45
N TYR A 66 -3.34 -3.27 -7.27
CA TYR A 66 -2.51 -2.14 -7.68
C TYR A 66 -3.30 -1.09 -8.47
N ARG A 67 -4.23 -1.52 -9.34
CA ARG A 67 -5.12 -0.61 -10.06
C ARG A 67 -6.08 0.12 -9.12
N ALA A 68 -6.62 -0.57 -8.11
CA ALA A 68 -7.48 0.07 -7.11
C ALA A 68 -6.72 1.17 -6.37
N ALA A 69 -5.50 0.90 -5.90
CA ALA A 69 -4.64 1.91 -5.27
C ALA A 69 -4.43 3.13 -6.17
N ASN A 70 -4.15 2.93 -7.46
CA ASN A 70 -3.98 4.01 -8.43
C ASN A 70 -5.28 4.78 -8.73
N VAL A 71 -6.45 4.17 -8.59
CA VAL A 71 -7.75 4.85 -8.72
C VAL A 71 -8.01 5.77 -7.53
N PHE A 72 -7.63 5.35 -6.31
CA PHE A 72 -7.77 6.18 -5.11
C PHE A 72 -6.74 7.30 -5.07
N ASP A 73 -5.49 7.01 -5.40
CA ASP A 73 -4.42 8.00 -5.50
C ASP A 73 -3.53 7.72 -6.72
N GLY A 74 -3.78 8.45 -7.79
CA GLY A 74 -2.99 8.38 -9.03
C GLY A 74 -1.57 8.96 -8.90
N THR A 75 -1.20 9.50 -7.73
CA THR A 75 0.16 9.98 -7.43
C THR A 75 0.94 9.03 -6.53
N PHE A 76 0.30 7.94 -6.06
CA PHE A 76 0.93 6.94 -5.19
C PHE A 76 1.89 6.05 -6.00
N LYS A 77 3.15 6.49 -6.08
CA LYS A 77 4.22 5.85 -6.87
C LYS A 77 4.38 4.35 -6.63
N PRO A 78 4.32 3.82 -5.39
CA PRO A 78 4.53 2.39 -5.16
C PRO A 78 3.55 1.50 -5.93
N ALA A 79 2.27 1.89 -6.01
CA ALA A 79 1.27 1.13 -6.76
C ALA A 79 1.51 1.17 -8.28
N ILE A 80 1.94 2.32 -8.82
CA ILE A 80 2.25 2.49 -10.24
C ILE A 80 3.46 1.63 -10.62
N GLU A 81 4.53 1.69 -9.82
CA GLU A 81 5.74 0.89 -10.03
C GLU A 81 5.43 -0.61 -9.99
N ASN A 82 4.63 -1.04 -9.01
CA ASN A 82 4.19 -2.42 -8.91
C ASN A 82 3.31 -2.86 -10.07
N MET A 83 2.39 -2.01 -10.52
CA MET A 83 1.53 -2.30 -11.66
C MET A 83 2.34 -2.48 -12.95
N ILE A 84 3.29 -1.58 -13.23
CA ILE A 84 4.18 -1.66 -14.41
C ILE A 84 5.03 -2.93 -14.33
N ARG A 85 5.69 -3.15 -13.19
CA ARG A 85 6.55 -4.33 -12.95
C ARG A 85 5.76 -5.64 -13.09
N CYS A 86 4.55 -5.68 -12.56
CA CYS A 86 3.70 -6.86 -12.62
C CYS A 86 3.14 -7.07 -14.03
N SER A 87 2.88 -6.01 -14.81
CA SER A 87 2.39 -6.08 -16.20
C SER A 87 3.44 -6.64 -17.16
N ASP A 88 4.69 -6.17 -17.07
CA ASP A 88 5.75 -6.58 -17.97
C ASP A 88 6.14 -8.05 -17.71
N ASN A 89 5.90 -8.93 -18.69
CA ASN A 89 6.37 -10.33 -18.67
C ASN A 89 7.91 -10.47 -18.68
N ASN A 90 8.64 -9.37 -18.53
CA ASN A 90 10.09 -9.30 -18.49
C ASN A 90 10.57 -8.97 -17.07
N CYS A 91 10.22 -9.83 -16.13
CA CYS A 91 10.65 -9.80 -14.74
C CYS A 91 12.10 -10.29 -14.52
N HIS A 92 12.91 -10.37 -15.58
CA HIS A 92 14.28 -10.92 -15.53
C HIS A 92 15.30 -10.03 -14.78
N GLY A 93 14.93 -8.81 -14.39
CA GLY A 93 15.68 -8.00 -13.44
C GLY A 93 14.98 -8.00 -12.09
N GLN A 94 15.44 -8.83 -11.16
CA GLN A 94 14.96 -8.96 -9.77
C GLN A 94 14.56 -7.60 -9.17
N LYS A 95 13.26 -7.30 -9.14
CA LYS A 95 12.72 -6.15 -8.40
C LYS A 95 11.64 -6.69 -7.48
N HIS A 96 11.93 -6.66 -6.18
CA HIS A 96 10.93 -6.91 -5.16
C HIS A 96 9.79 -5.89 -5.30
N PRO A 97 8.55 -6.26 -4.93
CA PRO A 97 7.45 -5.32 -4.87
C PRO A 97 7.81 -4.12 -3.98
N ASN A 98 7.40 -2.92 -4.42
CA ASN A 98 7.50 -1.73 -3.61
C ASN A 98 6.35 -1.72 -2.60
N PHE A 99 6.65 -1.87 -1.32
CA PHE A 99 5.63 -1.92 -0.26
C PHE A 99 5.00 -0.55 0.01
N GLY A 100 5.72 0.54 -0.24
CA GLY A 100 5.23 1.91 -0.06
C GLY A 100 5.11 2.37 1.39
N ALA A 101 5.85 1.76 2.32
CA ALA A 101 5.76 2.04 3.75
C ALA A 101 6.19 3.45 4.15
N ASP A 102 7.12 4.04 3.41
CA ASP A 102 7.63 5.39 3.64
C ASP A 102 6.88 6.45 2.83
N GLU A 103 5.94 6.02 1.96
CA GLU A 103 5.23 6.92 1.05
C GLU A 103 3.83 7.21 1.59
N LEU A 104 3.58 8.50 1.82
CA LEU A 104 2.27 8.99 2.19
C LEU A 104 1.36 9.09 0.96
N SER A 105 0.07 8.90 1.15
CA SER A 105 -0.96 9.27 0.18
C SER A 105 -1.01 10.80 0.00
N PHE A 106 -1.59 11.24 -1.11
CA PHE A 106 -1.82 12.65 -1.37
C PHE A 106 -2.61 13.34 -0.25
N GLU A 107 -3.61 12.65 0.33
CA GLU A 107 -4.42 13.20 1.42
C GLU A 107 -3.61 13.39 2.70
N GLU A 108 -2.75 12.42 3.04
CA GLU A 108 -1.85 12.52 4.19
C GLU A 108 -0.81 13.64 4.02
N ARG A 109 -0.20 13.75 2.82
CA ARG A 109 0.70 14.86 2.49
C ARG A 109 0.01 16.22 2.67
N ARG A 110 -1.24 16.33 2.22
CA ARG A 110 -2.03 17.56 2.33
C ARG A 110 -2.30 17.92 3.80
N GLN A 111 -2.58 16.93 4.65
CA GLN A 111 -2.80 17.18 6.08
C GLN A 111 -1.51 17.60 6.80
N GLN A 112 -0.37 16.98 6.49
CA GLN A 112 0.93 17.41 7.03
C GLN A 112 1.27 18.85 6.64
N MET A 113 0.99 19.25 5.40
CA MET A 113 1.17 20.63 4.94
C MET A 113 0.26 21.62 5.69
N GLN A 114 -0.96 21.21 6.05
CA GLN A 114 -1.88 22.02 6.84
C GLN A 114 -1.45 22.13 8.31
N ASN A 115 -0.74 21.13 8.82
CA ASN A 115 -0.25 21.06 10.20
C ASN A 115 1.14 21.70 10.40
N GLY A 116 1.78 22.20 9.33
CA GLY A 116 3.01 23.00 9.42
C GLY A 116 4.32 22.23 9.54
N GLU A 117 4.31 20.89 9.46
CA GLU A 117 5.50 20.04 9.53
C GLU A 117 6.06 19.77 8.12
N TYR A 118 6.71 20.76 7.53
CA TYR A 118 7.63 20.52 6.41
C TYR A 118 8.94 21.24 6.72
N HIS A 119 9.92 20.52 7.24
CA HIS A 119 11.33 20.94 7.18
C HIS A 119 11.89 20.38 5.88
N GLY A 120 12.18 21.30 4.95
CA GLY A 120 12.72 20.98 3.63
C GLY A 120 14.18 20.52 3.65
#